data_AF-A0A3D0VBS6-F1
#
_entry.id   AF-A0A3D0VBS6-F1
#
_cell.length_a   1.000
_cell.length_b   1.000
_cell.length_c   1.000
_cell.angle_alpha   90.00
_cell.angle_beta   90.00
_cell.angle_gamma   90.00
#
_symmetry.space_group_name_H-M   'P 1'
#
loop_
_entity.id
_entity.type
_entity.pdbx_description
1 polymer ?
#
loop_
_entity_poly.entity_id
_entity_poly.type
_entity_poly.pdbx_seq_one_letter_code
_entity_poly.pdbx_strand_id
1 'polypeptide(L)'
;LARPEVDVLDGLTTAIIVDQERMGANPRSTVGTATDANAMLRILFSRLGKPYVGPPTAFSFNVPTRKASGVMSTEKSGRVEKSVVQNAVYLGGMCPRCEGMGSVSDFDLTALFDDSKSLAEGALTVPGYSMD
;
A
#
# COMPACT_ATOMS: atom_id res chain seq x y z
N LEU A 1 31.56 17.46 -15.86
CA LEU A 1 32.78 17.10 -16.63
C LEU A 1 32.54 17.48 -18.08
N ALA A 2 33.49 18.16 -18.73
CA ALA A 2 33.42 18.39 -20.18
C ALA A 2 33.50 17.03 -20.89
N ARG A 3 32.62 16.81 -21.88
CA ARG A 3 32.62 15.59 -22.70
C ARG A 3 33.95 15.55 -23.47
N PRO A 4 34.72 14.45 -23.40
CA PRO A 4 35.99 14.37 -24.11
C PRO A 4 35.77 14.33 -25.63
N GLU A 5 36.65 14.99 -26.38
CA GLU A 5 36.71 14.87 -27.84
C GLU A 5 37.36 13.52 -28.17
N VAL A 6 36.60 12.62 -28.79
CA VAL A 6 37.04 11.26 -29.15
C VAL A 6 36.58 10.94 -30.57
N ASP A 7 37.49 10.42 -31.39
CA ASP A 7 37.23 10.09 -32.80
C ASP A 7 36.47 8.77 -32.96
N VAL A 8 36.75 7.78 -32.11
CA VAL A 8 36.09 6.46 -32.12
C VAL A 8 35.91 5.95 -30.70
N LEU A 9 34.72 5.41 -30.40
CA LEU A 9 34.42 4.61 -29.22
C LEU A 9 33.98 3.23 -29.67
N ASP A 10 34.69 2.20 -29.25
CA ASP A 10 34.38 0.80 -29.55
C ASP A 10 34.53 -0.07 -28.29
N GLY A 11 33.84 -1.21 -28.24
CA GLY A 11 33.89 -2.15 -27.12
C GLY A 11 33.24 -1.66 -25.81
N LEU A 12 32.43 -0.60 -25.85
CA LEU A 12 31.74 -0.10 -24.66
C LEU A 12 30.60 -1.03 -24.25
N THR A 13 30.66 -1.54 -23.03
CA THR A 13 29.56 -2.22 -22.35
C THR A 13 28.59 -1.20 -21.75
N THR A 14 27.39 -1.64 -21.37
CA THR A 14 26.40 -0.80 -20.67
C THR A 14 27.03 -0.10 -19.47
N ALA A 15 27.02 1.23 -19.49
CA ALA A 15 27.45 2.03 -18.34
C ALA A 15 26.34 2.07 -17.30
N ILE A 16 26.65 1.67 -16.07
CA ILE A 16 25.78 1.81 -14.90
C ILE A 16 26.38 2.90 -14.03
N ILE A 17 25.65 3.99 -13.84
CA ILE A 17 26.07 5.10 -12.99
C ILE A 17 25.63 4.79 -11.56
N VAL A 18 26.58 4.86 -10.63
CA VAL A 18 26.32 4.77 -9.19
C VAL A 18 26.68 6.12 -8.59
N ASP A 19 25.69 6.87 -8.17
CA ASP A 19 25.85 8.18 -7.54
C ASP A 19 25.19 8.22 -6.14
N GLN A 20 25.06 9.42 -5.59
CA GLN A 20 24.44 9.66 -4.28
C GLN A 20 23.17 10.53 -4.43
N GLU A 21 22.49 10.44 -5.58
CA GLU A 21 21.20 11.12 -5.72
C GLU A 21 20.24 10.63 -4.63
N ARG A 22 19.54 11.57 -3.99
CA ARG A 22 18.59 11.21 -2.93
C ARG A 22 17.43 10.45 -3.54
N MET A 23 17.17 9.25 -3.03
CA MET A 23 15.95 8.52 -3.35
C MET A 23 14.72 9.34 -2.93
N GLY A 24 13.69 9.33 -3.76
CA GLY A 24 12.44 10.05 -3.49
C GLY A 24 11.81 9.66 -2.16
N ALA A 25 11.29 10.64 -1.42
CA ALA A 25 10.64 10.43 -0.14
C ALA A 25 9.21 9.91 -0.36
N ASN A 26 9.03 8.59 -0.31
CA ASN A 26 7.73 7.97 -0.19
C ASN A 26 7.68 7.18 1.13
N PRO A 27 6.73 7.45 2.03
CA PRO A 27 6.61 6.74 3.32
C PRO A 27 6.51 5.22 3.20
N ARG A 28 6.05 4.70 2.05
CA ARG A 28 5.99 3.25 1.75
C ARG A 28 7.28 2.70 1.14
N SER A 29 8.24 3.56 0.78
CA SER A 29 9.57 3.17 0.29
C SER A 29 10.54 3.11 1.45
N THR A 30 10.96 1.89 1.77
CA THR A 30 11.90 1.59 2.86
C THR A 30 13.17 0.97 2.30
N VAL A 31 14.19 0.80 3.14
CA VAL A 31 15.39 0.03 2.76
C VAL A 31 15.03 -1.37 2.28
N GLY A 32 14.00 -1.99 2.88
CA GLY A 32 13.53 -3.31 2.50
C GLY A 32 12.89 -3.37 1.11
N THR A 33 12.30 -2.28 0.62
CA THR A 33 11.78 -2.20 -0.75
C THR A 33 12.86 -1.86 -1.75
N ALA A 34 13.82 -1.00 -1.37
CA ALA A 34 14.95 -0.61 -2.23
C ALA A 34 15.87 -1.79 -2.58
N THR A 35 15.97 -2.76 -1.67
CA THR A 35 16.87 -3.91 -1.77
C THR A 35 16.16 -5.22 -2.14
N ASP A 36 14.84 -5.18 -2.39
CA ASP A 36 13.95 -6.35 -2.53
C ASP A 36 13.96 -7.34 -1.34
N ALA A 37 14.66 -7.02 -0.25
CA ALA A 37 14.70 -7.84 0.96
C ALA A 37 13.28 -8.10 1.51
N ASN A 38 12.40 -7.11 1.44
CA ASN A 38 11.02 -7.26 1.91
C ASN A 38 10.23 -8.30 1.09
N ALA A 39 10.48 -8.44 -0.22
CA ALA A 39 9.84 -9.47 -1.03
C ALA A 39 10.26 -10.88 -0.55
N MET A 40 11.55 -11.06 -0.27
CA MET A 40 12.09 -12.32 0.26
C MET A 40 11.55 -12.63 1.65
N LEU A 41 11.50 -11.63 2.53
CA LEU A 41 10.93 -11.79 3.88
C LEU A 41 9.46 -12.24 3.84
N ARG A 42 8.65 -11.69 2.94
CA ARG A 42 7.25 -12.10 2.77
C ARG A 42 7.11 -13.58 2.39
N ILE A 43 7.99 -14.09 1.53
CA ILE A 43 8.03 -15.51 1.18
C ILE A 43 8.46 -16.34 2.39
N LEU A 44 9.50 -15.90 3.10
CA LEU A 44 10.04 -16.57 4.28
C LEU A 44 8.98 -16.72 5.38
N PHE A 45 8.33 -15.63 5.78
CA PHE A 45 7.29 -15.64 6.81
C PHE A 45 6.03 -16.39 6.38
N SER A 46 5.67 -16.37 5.10
CA SER A 46 4.57 -17.17 4.58
C SER A 46 4.83 -18.68 4.70
N ARG A 47 6.08 -19.12 4.51
CA ARG A 47 6.42 -20.56 4.53
C ARG A 47 6.76 -21.06 5.93
N LEU A 48 7.46 -20.27 6.72
CA LEU A 48 8.08 -20.71 7.99
C LEU A 48 7.49 -20.02 9.23
N GLY A 49 6.65 -18.99 9.06
CA GLY A 49 6.03 -18.26 10.16
C GLY A 49 5.13 -19.15 11.02
N LYS A 50 5.26 -19.02 12.34
CA LYS A 50 4.41 -19.68 13.34
C LYS A 50 3.83 -18.60 14.27
N PRO A 51 2.49 -18.47 14.38
CA PRO A 51 1.47 -19.24 13.65
C PRO A 51 1.48 -18.94 12.14
N TYR A 52 0.92 -19.85 11.34
CA TYR A 52 0.73 -19.62 9.90
C TYR A 52 -0.36 -18.55 9.70
N VAL A 53 -0.01 -17.48 8.99
CA VAL A 53 -0.92 -16.36 8.72
C VAL A 53 -1.54 -16.45 7.32
N GLY A 54 -0.77 -16.91 6.32
CA GLY A 54 -1.26 -16.95 4.94
C GLY A 54 -0.17 -16.91 3.86
N PRO A 55 -0.57 -16.68 2.60
CA PRO A 55 0.34 -16.53 1.46
C PRO A 55 1.22 -15.26 1.59
N PRO A 56 2.25 -15.08 0.75
CA PRO A 56 3.11 -13.89 0.81
C PRO A 56 2.36 -12.56 0.66
N THR A 57 1.18 -12.55 0.06
CA THR A 57 0.31 -11.35 -0.03
C THR A 57 -0.22 -10.92 1.34
N ALA A 58 -0.43 -11.85 2.27
CA ALA A 58 -0.87 -11.56 3.63
C ALA A 58 0.16 -10.73 4.43
N PHE A 59 1.40 -10.66 3.96
CA PHE A 59 2.49 -9.86 4.54
C PHE A 59 2.83 -8.62 3.70
N SER A 60 2.03 -8.30 2.67
CA SER A 60 2.28 -7.16 1.79
C SER A 60 1.78 -5.86 2.40
N PHE A 61 2.64 -4.85 2.54
CA PHE A 61 2.24 -3.53 3.06
C PHE A 61 1.39 -2.71 2.08
N ASN A 62 1.31 -3.10 0.80
CA ASN A 62 0.59 -2.40 -0.27
C ASN A 62 -0.57 -3.19 -0.89
N VAL A 63 -0.91 -4.38 -0.36
CA VAL A 63 -2.06 -5.18 -0.83
C VAL A 63 -3.09 -5.28 0.29
N PRO A 64 -4.30 -4.73 0.13
CA PRO A 64 -5.37 -4.88 1.13
C PRO A 64 -5.92 -6.29 1.10
N THR A 65 -6.45 -6.73 2.24
CA THR A 65 -7.34 -7.90 2.29
C THR A 65 -8.62 -7.57 1.52
N ARG A 66 -9.06 -8.47 0.64
CA ARG A 66 -10.26 -8.30 -0.19
C ARG A 66 -11.23 -9.45 0.03
N LYS A 67 -12.52 -9.18 -0.11
CA LYS A 67 -13.56 -10.22 -0.13
C LYS A 67 -14.25 -10.20 -1.49
N ALA A 68 -14.50 -11.36 -2.06
CA ALA A 68 -15.22 -11.49 -3.32
C ALA A 68 -16.32 -12.54 -3.23
N SER A 69 -17.44 -12.26 -3.89
CA SER A 69 -18.55 -13.19 -4.09
C SER A 69 -18.96 -13.12 -5.56
N GLY A 70 -19.35 -14.24 -6.16
CA GLY A 70 -19.71 -14.29 -7.58
C GLY A 70 -19.82 -15.72 -8.11
N VAL A 71 -19.74 -15.86 -9.43
CA VAL A 71 -19.72 -17.17 -10.10
C VAL A 71 -18.35 -17.34 -10.77
N MET A 72 -17.61 -18.37 -10.35
CA MET A 72 -16.35 -18.75 -10.97
C MET A 72 -16.62 -19.81 -12.04
N SER A 73 -16.14 -19.56 -13.26
CA SER A 73 -16.20 -20.54 -14.35
C SER A 73 -14.82 -21.18 -14.51
N THR A 74 -14.75 -22.50 -14.39
CA THR A 74 -13.51 -23.27 -14.56
C THR A 74 -13.66 -24.17 -15.79
N GLU A 75 -12.74 -24.06 -16.74
CA GLU A 75 -12.68 -24.97 -17.87
C GLU A 75 -11.81 -26.19 -17.53
N LYS A 76 -12.39 -27.39 -17.64
CA LYS A 76 -11.68 -28.67 -17.50
C LYS A 76 -12.03 -29.58 -18.67
N SER A 77 -11.03 -29.96 -19.46
CA SER A 77 -11.16 -30.91 -20.56
C SER A 77 -12.32 -30.57 -21.53
N GLY A 78 -12.46 -29.29 -21.89
CA GLY A 78 -13.50 -28.80 -22.79
C GLY A 78 -14.91 -28.66 -22.18
N ARG A 79 -15.06 -28.85 -20.86
CA ARG A 79 -16.31 -28.56 -20.13
C ARG A 79 -16.12 -27.33 -19.25
N VAL A 80 -17.10 -26.43 -19.27
CA VAL A 80 -17.15 -25.27 -18.38
C VAL A 80 -17.99 -25.62 -17.15
N GLU A 81 -17.33 -25.67 -15.99
CA GLU A 81 -17.96 -25.88 -14.69
C GLU A 81 -18.13 -24.52 -14.00
N LYS A 82 -19.36 -24.19 -13.58
CA LYS A 82 -19.65 -22.94 -12.86
C LYS A 82 -19.85 -23.25 -11.37
N SER A 83 -19.09 -22.58 -10.51
CA SER A 83 -19.24 -22.65 -9.06
C SER A 83 -19.60 -21.27 -8.49
N VAL A 84 -20.50 -21.25 -7.51
CA VAL A 84 -20.81 -20.01 -6.79
C VAL A 84 -19.76 -19.83 -5.70
N VAL A 85 -19.01 -18.75 -5.78
CA VAL A 85 -18.05 -18.34 -4.76
C VAL A 85 -18.77 -17.36 -3.84
N GLN A 86 -18.84 -17.67 -2.54
CA GLN A 86 -19.39 -16.78 -1.54
C GLN A 86 -18.32 -16.41 -0.53
N ASN A 87 -18.15 -15.10 -0.29
CA ASN A 87 -17.28 -14.54 0.75
C ASN A 87 -15.84 -15.07 0.70
N ALA A 88 -15.28 -15.32 -0.49
CA ALA A 88 -13.89 -15.70 -0.62
C ALA A 88 -13.00 -14.55 -0.13
N VAL A 89 -12.12 -14.85 0.82
CA VAL A 89 -11.20 -13.88 1.42
C VAL A 89 -9.82 -14.03 0.80
N TYR A 90 -9.34 -12.95 0.20
CA TYR A 90 -7.98 -12.82 -0.33
C TYR A 90 -7.15 -12.02 0.66
N LEU A 91 -6.27 -12.70 1.39
CA LEU A 91 -5.47 -12.08 2.45
C LEU A 91 -4.42 -11.13 1.87
N GLY A 92 -4.43 -9.91 2.38
CA GLY A 92 -3.48 -8.84 2.12
C GLY A 92 -3.01 -8.21 3.44
N GLY A 93 -1.73 -7.86 3.54
CA GLY A 93 -1.12 -7.34 4.75
C GLY A 93 -1.27 -5.84 4.99
N MET A 94 -1.83 -5.10 4.03
CA MET A 94 -1.98 -3.65 4.15
C MET A 94 -3.08 -3.32 5.16
N CYS A 95 -2.74 -2.45 6.11
CA CYS A 95 -3.73 -1.88 7.02
C CYS A 95 -4.73 -1.05 6.21
N PRO A 96 -6.05 -1.36 6.25
CA PRO A 96 -7.05 -0.65 5.45
C PRO A 96 -7.33 0.78 5.97
N ARG A 97 -6.98 1.08 7.23
CA ARG A 97 -7.22 2.39 7.83
C ARG A 97 -6.20 3.44 7.40
N CYS A 98 -4.92 3.10 7.42
CA CYS A 98 -3.84 3.99 7.02
C CYS A 98 -3.30 3.69 5.63
N GLU A 99 -3.89 2.73 4.92
CA GLU A 99 -3.42 2.23 3.62
C GLU A 99 -1.92 1.87 3.63
N GLY A 100 -1.41 1.34 4.75
CA GLY A 100 0.01 1.03 4.89
C GLY A 100 0.95 2.24 4.98
N MET A 101 0.44 3.45 5.26
CA MET A 101 1.27 4.64 5.55
C MET A 101 1.76 4.69 7.00
N GLY A 102 1.14 3.93 7.91
CA GLY A 102 1.49 3.93 9.34
C GLY A 102 0.90 5.10 10.13
N SER A 103 0.45 6.16 9.46
CA SER A 103 -0.28 7.29 10.04
C SER A 103 -1.55 7.60 9.21
N VAL A 104 -2.51 8.28 9.83
CA VAL A 104 -3.75 8.75 9.19
C VAL A 104 -3.83 10.25 9.42
N SER A 105 -4.09 11.02 8.37
CA SER A 105 -4.46 12.43 8.50
C SER A 105 -5.98 12.50 8.57
N ASP A 106 -6.50 13.07 9.65
CA ASP A 106 -7.94 13.18 9.91
C ASP A 106 -8.25 14.57 10.47
N PHE A 107 -9.52 14.96 10.46
CA PHE A 107 -9.96 16.23 11.04
C PHE A 107 -10.02 16.14 12.56
N ASP A 108 -9.48 17.15 13.23
CA ASP A 108 -9.73 17.34 14.66
C ASP A 108 -11.13 17.93 14.84
N LEU A 109 -12.08 17.07 15.21
CA LEU A 109 -13.48 17.47 15.41
C LEU A 109 -13.65 18.44 16.59
N THR A 110 -12.76 18.41 17.57
CA THR A 110 -12.82 19.32 18.72
C THR A 110 -12.49 20.76 18.34
N ALA A 111 -11.82 20.96 17.19
CA ALA A 111 -11.62 22.27 16.60
C ALA A 111 -12.87 22.77 15.85
N LEU A 112 -13.83 21.89 15.52
CA LEU A 112 -15.03 22.21 14.76
C LEU A 112 -16.28 22.37 15.64
N PHE A 113 -16.38 21.60 16.73
CA PHE A 113 -17.51 21.69 17.63
C PHE A 113 -17.19 21.27 19.08
N ASP A 114 -17.99 21.80 20.00
CA ASP A 114 -18.02 21.49 21.43
C ASP A 114 -19.21 20.58 21.71
N ASP A 115 -18.94 19.30 21.99
CA ASP A 115 -19.96 18.28 22.22
C ASP A 115 -20.67 18.41 23.59
N SER A 116 -20.18 19.30 24.45
CA SER A 116 -20.78 19.60 25.74
C SER A 116 -21.89 20.67 25.67
N LYS A 117 -22.03 21.35 24.52
CA LYS A 117 -23.02 22.41 24.31
C LYS A 117 -24.12 21.97 23.37
N SER A 118 -25.32 22.50 23.56
CA SER A 118 -26.38 22.41 22.55
C SER A 118 -26.07 23.32 21.35
N LEU A 119 -26.73 23.05 20.22
CA LEU A 119 -26.60 23.90 19.03
C LEU A 119 -26.99 25.36 19.34
N ALA A 120 -28.06 25.57 20.11
CA ALA A 120 -28.50 26.90 20.53
C ALA A 120 -27.49 27.63 21.44
N GLU A 121 -26.60 26.89 22.11
CA GLU A 121 -25.54 27.44 22.96
C GLU A 121 -24.22 27.66 22.20
N GLY A 122 -24.22 27.54 20.87
CA GLY A 122 -23.05 27.78 20.04
C GLY A 122 -22.07 26.61 20.04
N ALA A 123 -22.58 25.37 19.90
CA ALA A 123 -21.75 24.17 19.82
C ALA A 123 -20.78 24.16 18.62
N LEU A 124 -21.06 24.87 17.53
CA LEU A 124 -20.19 24.91 16.36
C LEU A 124 -19.16 26.04 16.48
N THR A 125 -17.87 25.71 16.46
CA THR A 125 -16.76 26.66 16.60
C THR A 125 -16.16 27.07 15.25
N VAL A 126 -16.82 26.70 14.15
CA VAL A 126 -16.36 26.97 12.79
C VAL A 126 -16.35 28.49 12.52
N PRO A 127 -15.21 29.08 12.09
CA PRO A 127 -15.12 30.51 11.82
C PRO A 127 -16.15 30.97 10.79
N GLY A 128 -16.95 31.98 11.14
CA GLY A 128 -17.98 32.56 10.27
C GLY A 128 -19.30 31.79 10.25
N TYR A 129 -19.44 30.71 11.03
CA TYR A 129 -20.71 30.03 11.22
C TYR A 129 -21.47 30.64 12.41
N SER A 130 -22.74 30.97 12.19
CA SER A 130 -23.68 31.52 13.17
C SER A 130 -24.80 30.51 13.40
N MET A 131 -25.28 30.41 14.64
CA MET A 131 -26.46 29.61 14.98
C MET A 131 -27.78 30.40 14.83
N ASP A 132 -27.67 31.71 14.55
CA ASP A 132 -28.75 32.58 14.11
C ASP A 132 -28.94 32.52 12.58
#